data_AF-A0A8R7P6B6-F1
#
_entry.id   AF-A0A8R7P6B6-F1
#
_cell.length_a   1.000
_cell.length_b   1.000
_cell.length_c   1.000
_cell.angle_alpha   90.00
_cell.angle_beta   90.00
_cell.angle_gamma   90.00
#
_symmetry.space_group_name_H-M   'P 1'
#
loop_
_entity.id
_entity.type
_entity.pdbx_description
1 polymer ?
#
loop_
_entity_poly.entity_id
_entity_poly.type
_entity_poly.pdbx_seq_one_letter_code
_entity_poly.pdbx_strand_id
1 'polypeptide(L)'
;MPHPLNVTSWYFLLFSRFLRGEIHGLNTAFGLEEADLYEMRQCQGTVASAIFGNYDIMQQSEKISTFSKDVVCFMFLDEETEAAIKKIIDNTKRIGLWRVVVVHNLPYPDPTAFVKVPKLLLHRLFPDVRYSLWIDGKLKLVKDPYQLLERFLWRKNVRFAISRHYRLFDVLEEAEANKAGGKYDNASIDNQIEFYKREGLTHYSSAKFLITSGNGSSR
;
A
#
# COMPACT_ATOMS: atom_id res chain seq x y z
N MET A 1 -26.39 -18.58 12.46
CA MET A 1 -26.29 -17.63 11.33
C MET A 1 -25.21 -16.62 11.66
N PRO A 2 -24.06 -16.56 10.95
CA PRO A 2 -23.07 -15.54 11.23
C PRO A 2 -23.43 -14.28 10.45
N HIS A 3 -23.63 -13.18 11.19
CA HIS A 3 -23.81 -11.84 10.64
C HIS A 3 -22.63 -11.46 9.74
N PRO A 4 -22.86 -10.97 8.51
CA PRO A 4 -21.80 -10.40 7.70
C PRO A 4 -21.33 -9.12 8.40
N LEU A 5 -20.10 -9.13 8.89
CA LEU A 5 -19.44 -7.92 9.34
C LEU A 5 -19.42 -6.95 8.15
N ASN A 6 -20.13 -5.84 8.29
CA ASN A 6 -20.00 -4.67 7.41
C ASN A 6 -18.54 -4.25 7.43
N VAL A 7 -17.87 -4.47 6.30
CA VAL A 7 -16.46 -4.16 6.14
C VAL A 7 -16.33 -3.22 4.97
N THR A 8 -16.24 -1.94 5.30
CA THR A 8 -15.71 -0.88 4.44
C THR A 8 -14.32 -1.28 3.97
N SER A 9 -14.20 -1.52 2.67
CA SER A 9 -12.99 -1.48 1.84
C SER A 9 -11.65 -1.59 2.58
N TRP A 10 -11.16 -2.81 2.79
CA TRP A 10 -9.74 -3.00 3.07
C TRP A 10 -9.02 -2.99 1.72
N TYR A 11 -8.24 -1.95 1.42
CA TYR A 11 -7.16 -2.07 0.44
C TYR A 11 -5.85 -2.11 1.23
N PHE A 12 -5.32 -3.30 1.43
CA PHE A 12 -3.98 -3.45 1.99
C PHE A 12 -3.12 -4.34 1.11
N LEU A 13 -1.83 -4.01 1.13
CA LEU A 13 -0.78 -4.79 0.50
C LEU A 13 0.15 -5.27 1.60
N LEU A 14 0.31 -6.57 1.75
CA LEU A 14 1.18 -7.16 2.75
C LEU A 14 2.32 -7.89 2.05
N PHE A 15 3.54 -7.58 2.44
CA PHE A 15 4.73 -8.30 2.02
C PHE A 15 5.50 -8.82 3.23
N SER A 16 6.19 -9.95 3.05
CA SER A 16 7.20 -10.43 3.97
C SER A 16 8.40 -11.00 3.22
N ARG A 17 9.59 -10.82 3.80
CA ARG A 17 10.86 -11.42 3.37
C ARG A 17 11.31 -10.98 1.97
N PHE A 18 11.85 -9.76 1.87
CA PHE A 18 12.53 -9.27 0.67
C PHE A 18 13.93 -9.91 0.53
N LEU A 19 14.33 -10.19 -0.71
CA LEU A 19 15.73 -10.43 -1.02
C LEU A 19 16.44 -9.07 -0.95
N ARG A 20 17.59 -9.01 -0.26
CA ARG A 20 18.40 -7.79 -0.19
C ARG A 20 18.71 -7.33 -1.62
N GLY A 21 18.29 -6.12 -1.96
CA GLY A 21 18.55 -5.48 -3.24
C GLY A 21 19.30 -4.18 -3.04
N GLU A 22 20.00 -3.71 -4.08
CA GLU A 22 20.66 -2.40 -4.04
C GLU A 22 19.65 -1.27 -3.82
N ILE A 23 20.07 -0.32 -2.97
CA ILE A 23 19.28 0.83 -2.53
C ILE A 23 19.17 1.82 -3.69
N HIS A 24 17.97 2.26 -4.02
CA HIS A 24 17.76 3.45 -4.84
C HIS A 24 16.88 4.43 -4.05
N GLY A 25 17.38 5.64 -3.83
CA GLY A 25 16.73 6.68 -3.03
C GLY A 25 17.56 7.96 -2.94
N LEU A 26 18.90 7.83 -3.02
CA LEU A 26 19.80 8.95 -3.31
C LEU A 26 19.89 9.11 -4.84
N ASN A 27 19.65 10.32 -5.35
CA ASN A 27 19.62 10.67 -6.78
C ASN A 27 18.50 10.02 -7.62
N THR A 28 17.41 9.59 -6.99
CA THR A 28 16.19 9.21 -7.70
C THR A 28 15.24 10.40 -7.84
N ALA A 29 14.37 10.40 -8.85
CA ALA A 29 13.28 11.36 -9.00
C ALA A 29 12.15 11.16 -7.95
N PHE A 30 12.50 10.72 -6.75
CA PHE A 30 11.65 10.58 -5.56
C PHE A 30 12.56 10.91 -4.38
N GLY A 31 12.72 12.21 -4.13
CA GLY A 31 13.71 12.76 -3.21
C GLY A 31 13.24 12.61 -1.77
N LEU A 32 14.02 11.89 -0.97
CA LEU A 32 13.77 11.73 0.47
C LEU A 32 14.92 12.36 1.25
N GLU A 33 14.63 12.95 2.40
CA GLU A 33 15.66 13.44 3.31
C GLU A 33 16.53 12.29 3.85
N GLU A 34 17.83 12.55 4.02
CA GLU A 34 18.77 11.54 4.53
C GLU A 34 18.40 11.05 5.93
N ALA A 35 17.85 11.94 6.78
CA ALA A 35 17.37 11.59 8.11
C ALA A 35 16.20 10.59 8.06
N ASP A 36 15.28 10.72 7.10
CA ASP A 36 14.18 9.79 6.94
C ASP A 36 14.66 8.47 6.35
N LEU A 37 15.57 8.50 5.37
CA LEU A 37 16.22 7.29 4.86
C LEU A 37 16.94 6.50 5.95
N TYR A 38 17.62 7.19 6.87
CA TYR A 38 18.28 6.55 8.02
C TYR A 38 17.27 5.81 8.89
N GLU A 39 16.17 6.45 9.25
CA GLU A 39 15.12 5.88 10.10
C GLU A 39 14.40 4.70 9.41
N MET A 40 14.14 4.83 8.11
CA MET A 40 13.54 3.76 7.29
C MET A 40 14.42 2.50 7.27
N ARG A 41 15.75 2.64 7.30
CA ARG A 41 16.69 1.50 7.39
C ARG A 41 16.73 0.83 8.75
N GLN A 42 16.47 1.56 9.84
CA GLN A 42 16.47 0.97 11.19
C GLN A 42 15.22 0.10 11.46
N CYS A 43 14.21 0.16 10.58
CA CYS A 43 12.95 -0.52 10.80
C CYS A 43 13.04 -2.03 10.58
N GLN A 44 12.53 -2.81 11.55
CA GLN A 44 12.38 -4.27 11.41
C GLN A 44 11.04 -4.69 10.81
N GLY A 45 10.10 -3.76 10.74
CA GLY A 45 8.77 -3.89 10.14
C GLY A 45 8.15 -2.51 9.99
N THR A 46 7.30 -2.32 8.98
CA THR A 46 6.74 -1.00 8.67
C THR A 46 5.27 -1.07 8.26
N VAL A 47 4.51 -0.05 8.64
CA VAL A 47 3.21 0.28 8.05
C VAL A 47 3.38 1.57 7.27
N ALA A 48 2.98 1.59 6.02
CA ALA A 48 3.15 2.75 5.15
C ALA A 48 1.82 3.17 4.53
N SER A 49 1.66 4.48 4.38
CA SER A 49 0.57 5.13 3.67
C SER A 49 1.10 6.38 2.97
N ALA A 50 0.31 6.97 2.08
CA ALA A 50 0.65 8.24 1.47
C ALA A 50 -0.58 9.10 1.22
N ILE A 51 -0.39 10.41 1.29
CA ILE A 51 -1.36 11.44 0.92
C ILE A 51 -0.61 12.50 0.12
N PHE A 52 -1.00 12.69 -1.14
CA PHE A 52 -0.42 13.69 -2.04
C PHE A 52 -1.53 14.64 -2.51
N GLY A 53 -1.19 15.89 -2.84
CA GLY A 53 -2.13 16.91 -3.31
C GLY A 53 -3.21 17.29 -2.31
N ASN A 54 -3.01 16.99 -1.02
CA ASN A 54 -3.96 17.25 0.07
C ASN A 54 -5.38 16.70 -0.20
N TYR A 55 -5.49 15.61 -0.97
CA TYR A 55 -6.78 15.05 -1.39
C TYR A 55 -7.51 14.28 -0.29
N ASP A 56 -6.77 13.73 0.68
CA ASP A 56 -7.29 12.85 1.72
C ASP A 56 -7.04 13.40 3.13
N ILE A 57 -7.95 13.09 4.04
CA ILE A 57 -7.78 13.38 5.48
C ILE A 57 -6.97 12.26 6.11
N MET A 58 -5.85 12.60 6.75
CA MET A 58 -5.02 11.66 7.48
C MET A 58 -5.78 10.94 8.59
N GLN A 59 -5.98 9.64 8.42
CA GLN A 59 -6.61 8.79 9.42
C GLN A 59 -5.61 8.30 10.47
N GLN A 60 -5.95 8.46 11.74
CA GLN A 60 -5.17 7.90 12.85
C GLN A 60 -5.59 6.46 13.10
N SER A 61 -4.60 5.59 13.33
CA SER A 61 -4.87 4.18 13.63
C SER A 61 -5.49 4.00 15.01
N GLU A 62 -6.27 2.94 15.16
CA GLU A 62 -6.96 2.57 16.39
C GLU A 62 -6.48 1.21 16.90
N LYS A 63 -6.49 1.04 18.22
CA LYS A 63 -6.29 -0.27 18.88
C LYS A 63 -4.92 -0.90 18.57
N ILE A 64 -3.89 -0.07 18.45
CA ILE A 64 -2.50 -0.50 18.32
C ILE A 64 -1.98 -0.91 19.69
N SER A 65 -1.50 -2.15 19.80
CA SER A 65 -0.93 -2.67 21.05
C SER A 65 0.37 -1.92 21.40
N THR A 66 0.76 -1.94 22.69
CA THR A 66 2.04 -1.34 23.11
C THR A 66 3.23 -1.97 22.38
N PHE A 67 3.18 -3.28 22.12
CA PHE A 67 4.20 -4.00 21.35
C PHE A 67 4.29 -3.51 19.89
N SER A 68 3.16 -3.12 19.30
CA SER A 68 3.10 -2.60 17.94
C SER A 68 3.41 -1.11 17.83
N LYS A 69 3.58 -0.39 18.93
CA LYS A 69 4.03 1.01 18.90
C LYS A 69 5.48 1.13 18.43
N ASP A 70 6.26 0.07 18.59
CA ASP A 70 7.63 -0.03 18.06
C ASP A 70 7.63 -0.26 16.54
N VAL A 71 6.50 -0.67 15.96
CA VAL A 71 6.32 -0.69 14.50
C VAL A 71 6.12 0.74 14.04
N VAL A 72 7.11 1.27 13.33
CA VAL A 72 7.05 2.65 12.84
C VAL A 72 6.07 2.72 11.67
N CYS A 73 5.06 3.58 11.81
CA CYS A 73 4.14 3.90 10.72
C CYS A 73 4.68 5.10 9.96
N PHE A 74 4.80 5.02 8.64
CA PHE A 74 5.30 6.09 7.77
C PHE A 74 4.19 6.64 6.89
N MET A 75 4.06 7.96 6.84
CA MET A 75 3.15 8.67 5.97
C MET A 75 3.96 9.49 4.98
N PHE A 76 3.90 9.12 3.70
CA PHE A 76 4.54 9.87 2.62
C PHE A 76 3.64 11.03 2.17
N LEU A 77 4.17 12.25 2.16
CA LEU A 77 3.47 13.47 1.78
C LEU A 77 4.26 14.24 0.71
N ASP A 78 3.59 15.09 -0.07
CA ASP A 78 4.27 16.17 -0.79
C ASP A 78 4.33 17.44 0.07
N GLU A 79 5.07 18.43 -0.41
CA GLU A 79 5.26 19.73 0.26
C GLU A 79 3.92 20.47 0.46
N GLU A 80 2.98 20.35 -0.49
CA GLU A 80 1.66 20.96 -0.39
C GLU A 80 0.87 20.36 0.79
N THR A 81 0.83 19.02 0.89
CA THR A 81 0.12 18.34 1.98
C THR A 81 0.80 18.58 3.32
N GLU A 82 2.14 18.57 3.37
CA GLU A 82 2.90 18.90 4.59
C GLU A 82 2.59 20.32 5.07
N ALA A 83 2.60 21.31 4.18
CA ALA A 83 2.28 22.69 4.51
C ALA A 83 0.85 22.84 5.08
N ALA A 84 -0.11 22.09 4.53
CA ALA A 84 -1.50 22.09 5.00
C ALA A 84 -1.65 21.55 6.44
N ILE A 85 -0.84 20.57 6.83
CA ILE A 85 -0.93 19.89 8.14
C ILE A 85 0.20 20.27 9.11
N LYS A 86 1.09 21.18 8.72
CA LYS A 86 2.30 21.54 9.48
C LYS A 86 2.06 21.87 10.95
N LYS A 87 0.91 22.47 11.27
CA LYS A 87 0.52 22.87 12.63
C LYS A 87 0.26 21.69 13.58
N ILE A 88 -0.02 20.50 13.04
CA ILE A 88 -0.32 19.30 13.83
C ILE A 88 0.85 18.32 13.87
N ILE A 89 1.95 18.60 13.14
CA ILE A 89 3.19 17.83 13.20
C ILE A 89 3.93 18.23 14.49
N ASP A 90 4.29 17.23 15.30
CA ASP A 90 5.08 17.46 16.51
C ASP A 90 6.57 17.71 16.22
N ASN A 91 7.33 18.03 17.26
CA ASN A 91 8.78 18.28 17.15
C ASN A 91 9.60 17.05 16.73
N THR A 92 9.02 15.85 16.70
CA THR A 92 9.64 14.60 16.26
C THR A 92 9.28 14.22 14.82
N LYS A 93 8.67 15.14 14.06
CA LYS A 93 8.11 14.90 12.73
C LYS A 93 7.00 13.83 12.73
N ARG A 94 6.19 13.76 13.78
CA ARG A 94 5.10 12.77 13.90
C ARG A 94 3.72 13.42 14.04
N ILE A 95 2.71 12.67 13.61
CA ILE A 95 1.30 12.92 13.90
C ILE A 95 0.71 11.62 14.43
N GLY A 96 0.58 11.53 15.76
CA GLY A 96 0.17 10.30 16.43
C GLY A 96 1.20 9.19 16.22
N LEU A 97 0.81 8.11 15.52
CA LEU A 97 1.71 7.00 15.21
C LEU A 97 2.46 7.18 13.89
N TRP A 98 2.04 8.12 13.06
CA TRP A 98 2.64 8.37 11.76
C TRP A 98 3.87 9.24 11.89
N ARG A 99 5.04 8.74 11.47
CA ARG A 99 6.18 9.55 11.10
C ARG A 99 5.95 10.12 9.70
N VAL A 100 6.02 11.43 9.58
CA VAL A 100 5.85 12.15 8.33
C VAL A 100 7.16 12.08 7.54
N VAL A 101 7.05 11.70 6.27
CA VAL A 101 8.15 11.71 5.30
C VAL A 101 7.73 12.59 4.14
N VAL A 102 8.43 13.70 3.94
CA VAL A 102 8.17 14.61 2.83
C VAL A 102 8.94 14.14 1.60
N VAL A 103 8.24 14.01 0.48
CA VAL A 103 8.79 13.62 -0.79
C VAL A 103 9.02 14.87 -1.62
N HIS A 104 10.28 15.09 -1.98
CA HIS A 104 10.72 16.15 -2.88
C HIS A 104 10.89 15.61 -4.30
N ASN A 105 10.93 16.51 -5.29
CA ASN A 105 11.20 16.19 -6.69
C ASN A 105 10.31 15.07 -7.23
N LEU A 106 9.02 15.35 -7.40
CA LEU A 106 8.04 14.32 -7.75
C LEU A 106 8.16 13.92 -9.23
N PRO A 107 8.16 12.61 -9.57
CA PRO A 107 8.59 12.13 -10.89
C PRO A 107 7.54 12.25 -11.99
N TYR A 108 6.31 12.66 -11.63
CA TYR A 108 5.15 12.67 -12.54
C TYR A 108 4.45 14.05 -12.50
N PRO A 109 3.73 14.43 -13.58
CA PRO A 109 2.91 15.64 -13.55
C PRO A 109 1.63 15.47 -12.71
N ASP A 110 1.11 14.23 -12.65
CA ASP A 110 -0.13 13.90 -11.95
C ASP A 110 0.15 13.44 -10.51
N PRO A 111 -0.36 14.16 -9.49
CA PRO A 111 -0.13 13.80 -8.09
C PRO A 111 -0.67 12.43 -7.68
N THR A 112 -1.72 11.95 -8.37
CA THR A 112 -2.27 10.62 -8.08
C THR A 112 -1.32 9.49 -8.51
N ALA A 113 -0.34 9.78 -9.36
CA ALA A 113 0.71 8.82 -9.72
C ALA A 113 1.81 8.71 -8.66
N PHE A 114 1.99 9.71 -7.79
CA PHE A 114 3.05 9.70 -6.77
C PHE A 114 2.89 8.55 -5.79
N VAL A 115 1.65 8.22 -5.43
CA VAL A 115 1.34 7.11 -4.53
C VAL A 115 1.84 5.76 -5.06
N LYS A 116 2.00 5.61 -6.39
CA LYS A 116 2.43 4.36 -7.01
C LYS A 116 3.84 3.96 -6.55
N VAL A 117 4.73 4.94 -6.32
CA VAL A 117 6.11 4.69 -5.89
C VAL A 117 6.14 4.04 -4.51
N PRO A 118 5.68 4.69 -3.41
CA PRO A 118 5.70 4.06 -2.11
C PRO A 118 4.76 2.86 -2.06
N LYS A 119 3.64 2.82 -2.78
CA LYS A 119 2.72 1.66 -2.80
C LYS A 119 3.34 0.39 -3.39
N LEU A 120 4.06 0.50 -4.51
CA LEU A 120 4.60 -0.66 -5.24
C LEU A 120 6.04 -0.99 -4.82
N LEU A 121 6.81 0.02 -4.38
CA LEU A 121 8.24 -0.09 -4.11
C LEU A 121 8.59 0.04 -2.62
N LEU A 122 7.64 -0.24 -1.70
CA LEU A 122 7.93 -0.28 -0.25
C LEU A 122 9.19 -1.09 0.07
N HIS A 123 9.41 -2.18 -0.65
CA HIS A 123 10.55 -3.06 -0.46
C HIS A 123 11.91 -2.45 -0.81
N ARG A 124 11.93 -1.44 -1.69
CA ARG A 124 13.15 -0.70 -2.05
C ARG A 124 13.36 0.48 -1.11
N LEU A 125 12.27 1.09 -0.67
CA LEU A 125 12.27 2.17 0.32
C LEU A 125 12.68 1.67 1.71
N PHE A 126 12.29 0.45 2.07
CA PHE A 126 12.57 -0.19 3.34
C PHE A 126 13.35 -1.50 3.10
N PRO A 127 14.66 -1.44 2.85
CA PRO A 127 15.44 -2.62 2.44
C PRO A 127 15.60 -3.66 3.56
N ASP A 128 15.56 -3.24 4.83
CA ASP A 128 15.89 -4.09 5.98
C ASP A 128 14.66 -4.60 6.77
N VAL A 129 13.44 -4.28 6.31
CA VAL A 129 12.22 -4.72 7.00
C VAL A 129 11.93 -6.21 6.75
N ARG A 130 11.46 -6.90 7.79
CA ARG A 130 11.01 -8.30 7.68
C ARG A 130 9.62 -8.43 7.07
N TYR A 131 8.80 -7.40 7.26
CA TYR A 131 7.47 -7.27 6.68
C TYR A 131 7.13 -5.81 6.40
N SER A 132 6.24 -5.58 5.45
CA SER A 132 5.65 -4.27 5.18
C SER A 132 4.15 -4.38 4.94
N LEU A 133 3.42 -3.38 5.44
CA LEU A 133 1.97 -3.23 5.26
C LEU A 133 1.70 -1.89 4.60
N TRP A 134 1.13 -1.90 3.40
CA TRP A 134 0.55 -0.71 2.79
C TRP A 134 -0.91 -0.57 3.21
N ILE A 135 -1.33 0.64 3.57
CA ILE A 135 -2.73 1.03 3.73
C ILE A 135 -2.98 2.32 2.93
N ASP A 136 -4.12 2.39 2.25
CA ASP A 136 -4.50 3.59 1.47
C ASP A 136 -4.78 4.79 2.40
N GLY A 137 -4.45 6.02 1.97
CA GLY A 137 -4.51 7.24 2.79
C GLY A 137 -5.89 7.55 3.39
N LYS A 138 -6.96 7.22 2.67
CA LYS A 138 -8.34 7.36 3.12
C LYS A 138 -8.79 6.29 4.13
N LEU A 139 -8.00 5.24 4.31
CA LEU A 139 -8.35 4.11 5.16
C LEU A 139 -7.72 4.24 6.55
N LYS A 140 -8.44 3.66 7.51
CA LYS A 140 -8.04 3.65 8.91
C LYS A 140 -7.68 2.24 9.34
N LEU A 141 -6.51 2.07 9.94
CA LEU A 141 -6.10 0.81 10.51
C LEU A 141 -6.79 0.61 11.87
N VAL A 142 -7.80 -0.27 11.93
CA VAL A 142 -8.59 -0.53 13.15
C VAL A 142 -8.19 -1.81 13.91
N LYS A 143 -7.16 -2.50 13.43
CA LYS A 143 -6.62 -3.74 13.98
C LYS A 143 -5.10 -3.67 14.00
N ASP A 144 -4.52 -4.32 14.99
CA ASP A 144 -3.07 -4.38 15.15
C ASP A 144 -2.38 -5.00 13.91
N PRO A 145 -1.29 -4.41 13.38
CA PRO A 145 -0.57 -4.93 12.22
C PRO A 145 -0.17 -6.40 12.35
N TYR A 146 0.23 -6.85 13.54
CA TYR A 146 0.62 -8.24 13.75
C TYR A 146 -0.55 -9.21 13.61
N GLN A 147 -1.77 -8.80 13.97
CA GLN A 147 -2.96 -9.63 13.74
C GLN A 147 -3.26 -9.79 12.24
N LEU A 148 -3.01 -8.75 11.44
CA LEU A 148 -3.14 -8.83 9.98
C LEU A 148 -2.08 -9.75 9.39
N LEU A 149 -0.81 -9.60 9.80
CA LEU A 149 0.30 -10.44 9.36
C LEU A 149 0.06 -11.91 9.73
N GLU A 150 -0.34 -12.18 10.97
CA GLU A 150 -0.62 -13.52 11.45
C GLU A 150 -1.73 -14.16 10.60
N ARG A 151 -2.85 -13.46 10.42
CA ARG A 151 -4.02 -13.97 9.72
C ARG A 151 -3.78 -14.20 8.22
N PHE A 152 -3.14 -13.24 7.55
CA PHE A 152 -3.07 -13.21 6.09
C PHE A 152 -1.75 -13.74 5.52
N LEU A 153 -0.66 -13.71 6.28
CA LEU A 153 0.64 -14.23 5.86
C LEU A 153 1.02 -15.50 6.61
N TRP A 154 1.22 -15.43 7.93
CA TRP A 154 1.90 -16.48 8.69
C TRP A 154 1.08 -17.77 8.78
N ARG A 155 -0.20 -17.69 9.16
CA ARG A 155 -1.09 -18.87 9.22
C ARG A 155 -1.29 -19.53 7.86
N LYS A 156 -1.12 -18.77 6.78
CA LYS A 156 -1.27 -19.25 5.39
C LYS A 156 0.06 -19.66 4.77
N ASN A 157 1.17 -19.41 5.44
CA ASN A 157 2.53 -19.60 4.95
C ASN A 157 2.77 -18.98 3.56
N VAL A 158 2.27 -17.75 3.36
CA VAL A 158 2.45 -16.99 2.11
C VAL A 158 3.30 -15.75 2.36
N ARG A 159 3.99 -15.29 1.31
CA ARG A 159 4.89 -14.12 1.38
C ARG A 159 4.21 -12.81 1.03
N PHE A 160 3.04 -12.90 0.40
CA PHE A 160 2.30 -11.76 -0.11
C PHE A 160 0.80 -11.98 0.08
N ALA A 161 0.10 -10.92 0.46
CA ALA A 161 -1.35 -10.89 0.48
C ALA A 161 -1.85 -9.52 0.02
N ILE A 162 -2.87 -9.54 -0.82
CA ILE A 162 -3.61 -8.36 -1.22
C ILE A 162 -5.09 -8.59 -0.88
N SER A 163 -5.72 -7.56 -0.36
CA SER A 163 -7.16 -7.58 -0.12
C SER A 163 -7.94 -7.71 -1.42
N ARG A 164 -8.97 -8.55 -1.39
CA ARG A 164 -9.88 -8.73 -2.52
C ARG A 164 -10.71 -7.46 -2.75
N HIS A 165 -10.73 -6.96 -3.98
CA HIS A 165 -11.60 -5.85 -4.37
C HIS A 165 -13.07 -6.24 -4.18
N TYR A 166 -13.93 -5.34 -3.70
CA TYR A 166 -15.30 -5.69 -3.28
C TYR A 166 -16.29 -5.92 -4.44
N ARG A 167 -16.02 -5.34 -5.62
CA ARG A 167 -16.91 -5.39 -6.79
C ARG A 167 -16.25 -5.90 -8.07
N LEU A 168 -15.15 -5.26 -8.48
CA LEU A 168 -14.49 -5.53 -9.76
C LEU A 168 -13.45 -6.65 -9.60
N PHE A 169 -13.67 -7.77 -10.28
CA PHE A 169 -12.78 -8.94 -10.30
C PHE A 169 -12.08 -9.13 -11.64
N ASP A 170 -12.54 -8.42 -12.67
CA ASP A 170 -12.07 -8.54 -14.03
C ASP A 170 -11.30 -7.29 -14.43
N VAL A 171 -10.05 -7.49 -14.88
CA VAL A 171 -9.18 -6.41 -15.36
C VAL A 171 -9.76 -5.75 -16.61
N LEU A 172 -10.48 -6.51 -17.46
CA LEU A 172 -11.10 -5.99 -18.66
C LEU A 172 -12.29 -5.08 -18.32
N GLU A 173 -13.11 -5.44 -17.33
CA GLU A 173 -14.18 -4.57 -16.82
C GLU A 173 -13.62 -3.33 -16.12
N GLU A 174 -12.56 -3.48 -15.32
CA GLU A 174 -11.86 -2.37 -14.67
C GLU A 174 -11.27 -1.40 -15.71
N ALA A 175 -10.79 -1.89 -16.86
CA ALA A 175 -10.30 -1.05 -17.94
C ALA A 175 -11.41 -0.19 -18.56
N GLU A 176 -12.57 -0.78 -18.86
CA GLU A 176 -13.73 -0.02 -19.35
C GLU A 176 -14.21 1.01 -18.31
N ALA A 177 -14.23 0.64 -17.02
CA ALA A 177 -14.57 1.57 -15.95
C ALA A 177 -13.56 2.73 -15.83
N ASN A 178 -12.26 2.47 -16.02
CA ASN A 178 -11.23 3.51 -15.98
C ASN A 178 -11.29 4.44 -17.20
N LYS A 179 -11.65 3.92 -18.39
CA LYS A 179 -11.94 4.74 -19.59
C LYS A 179 -13.16 5.63 -19.36
N ALA A 180 -14.27 5.05 -18.88
CA ALA A 180 -15.49 5.80 -18.58
C ALA A 180 -15.26 6.88 -17.50
N GLY A 181 -14.40 6.61 -16.53
CA GLY A 181 -14.00 7.54 -15.47
C GLY A 181 -12.94 8.56 -15.88
N GLY A 182 -12.41 8.50 -17.11
CA GLY A 182 -11.38 9.42 -17.60
C GLY A 182 -10.08 9.41 -16.78
N LYS A 183 -9.74 8.29 -16.13
CA LYS A 183 -8.56 8.23 -15.24
C LYS A 183 -7.24 8.26 -16.00
N TYR A 184 -7.22 7.72 -17.22
CA TYR A 184 -6.09 7.74 -18.13
C TYR A 184 -6.61 7.93 -19.56
N ASP A 185 -5.70 8.30 -20.46
CA ASP A 185 -5.98 8.30 -21.89
C ASP A 185 -6.46 6.91 -22.35
N ASN A 186 -7.56 6.89 -23.12
CA ASN A 186 -8.21 5.66 -23.54
C ASN A 186 -7.30 4.80 -24.44
N ALA A 187 -6.55 5.43 -25.35
CA ALA A 187 -5.65 4.70 -26.23
C ALA A 187 -4.52 4.02 -25.44
N SER A 188 -4.02 4.67 -24.39
CA SER A 188 -3.05 4.08 -23.46
C SER A 188 -3.61 2.87 -22.72
N ILE A 189 -4.87 2.94 -22.26
CA ILE A 189 -5.55 1.79 -21.64
C ILE A 189 -5.72 0.65 -22.64
N ASP A 190 -6.20 0.94 -23.85
CA ASP A 190 -6.45 -0.08 -24.88
C ASP A 190 -5.15 -0.79 -25.28
N ASN A 191 -4.06 -0.05 -25.49
CA ASN A 191 -2.74 -0.62 -25.79
C ASN A 191 -2.27 -1.58 -24.69
N GLN A 192 -2.45 -1.20 -23.42
CA GLN A 192 -2.06 -2.03 -22.28
C GLN A 192 -2.92 -3.30 -22.16
N ILE A 193 -4.22 -3.19 -22.43
CA ILE A 193 -5.15 -4.32 -22.41
C ILE A 193 -4.87 -5.29 -23.55
N GLU A 194 -4.59 -4.80 -24.75
CA GLU A 194 -4.18 -5.65 -25.87
C GLU A 194 -2.87 -6.36 -25.60
N PHE A 195 -1.89 -5.69 -24.98
CA PHE A 195 -0.70 -6.36 -24.50
C PHE A 195 -1.03 -7.50 -23.52
N TYR A 196 -1.86 -7.25 -22.50
CA TYR A 196 -2.24 -8.29 -21.55
C TYR A 196 -2.97 -9.47 -22.21
N LYS A 197 -3.88 -9.20 -23.15
CA LYS A 197 -4.59 -10.26 -23.90
C LYS A 197 -3.61 -11.12 -24.69
N ARG A 198 -2.60 -10.52 -25.33
CA ARG A 198 -1.53 -11.25 -26.03
C ARG A 198 -0.69 -12.12 -25.09
N GLU A 199 -0.46 -11.66 -23.86
CA GLU A 199 0.21 -12.43 -22.79
C GLU A 199 -0.71 -13.48 -22.13
N GLY A 200 -1.94 -13.65 -22.62
CA GLY A 200 -2.88 -14.68 -22.16
C GLY A 200 -3.87 -14.23 -21.10
N LEU A 201 -4.01 -12.91 -20.84
CA LEU A 201 -5.07 -12.40 -19.97
C LEU A 201 -6.43 -12.69 -20.60
N THR A 202 -7.22 -13.45 -19.87
CA THR A 202 -8.62 -13.76 -20.18
C THR A 202 -9.53 -13.14 -19.11
N HIS A 203 -10.82 -13.00 -19.43
CA HIS A 203 -11.84 -12.60 -18.46
C HIS A 203 -11.74 -13.38 -17.14
N TYR A 204 -12.20 -12.75 -16.06
CA TYR A 204 -12.27 -13.44 -14.77
C TYR A 204 -13.20 -14.65 -14.86
N SER A 205 -12.82 -15.74 -14.19
CA SER A 205 -13.68 -16.91 -14.03
C SER A 205 -13.51 -17.50 -12.64
N SER A 206 -14.52 -18.21 -12.16
CA SER A 206 -14.45 -18.93 -10.87
C SER A 206 -13.32 -19.95 -10.82
N ALA A 207 -12.86 -20.47 -11.95
CA ALA A 207 -11.68 -21.33 -12.01
C ALA A 207 -10.38 -20.61 -11.56
N LYS A 208 -10.36 -19.27 -11.58
CA LYS A 208 -9.27 -18.43 -11.07
C LYS A 208 -9.43 -18.07 -9.59
N PHE A 209 -10.34 -18.70 -8.85
CA PHE A 209 -10.36 -18.55 -7.40
C PHE A 209 -8.98 -18.88 -6.84
N LEU A 210 -8.57 -18.11 -5.82
CA LEU A 210 -7.36 -18.40 -5.05
C LEU A 210 -7.36 -19.88 -4.68
N ILE A 211 -6.23 -20.56 -4.90
CA ILE A 211 -5.91 -21.79 -4.18
C ILE A 211 -5.97 -21.41 -2.70
N THR A 212 -7.11 -21.66 -2.09
CA THR A 212 -7.26 -21.54 -0.65
C THR A 212 -6.68 -22.82 -0.10
N SER A 213 -5.50 -22.74 0.53
CA SER A 213 -5.04 -23.82 1.40
C SER A 213 -6.08 -23.98 2.52
N GLY A 214 -6.98 -24.96 2.33
CA GLY A 214 -8.12 -25.19 3.21
C GLY A 214 -9.30 -25.91 2.57
N ASN A 215 -9.07 -27.14 2.10
CA ASN A 215 -9.89 -28.31 2.45
C ASN A 215 -9.19 -29.55 1.93
N GLY A 216 -8.26 -30.08 2.73
CA GLY A 216 -7.95 -31.49 2.67
C GLY A 216 -9.23 -32.23 3.06
N SER A 217 -9.96 -32.71 2.07
CA SER A 217 -10.95 -33.76 2.25
C SER A 217 -10.19 -35.01 2.65
N SER A 218 -10.04 -35.24 3.95
CA SER A 218 -9.86 -36.57 4.48
C SER A 218 -11.18 -37.33 4.34
N ARG A 219 -11.33 -38.06 3.24
CA ARG A 219 -12.04 -39.34 3.16
C ARG A 219 -11.36 -40.20 2.11
#